data_AF-A0A5B1B452-F1
#
_entry.id   AF-A0A5B1B452-F1
#
_cell.length_a   1.000
_cell.length_b   1.000
_cell.length_c   1.000
_cell.angle_alpha   90.00
_cell.angle_beta   90.00
_cell.angle_gamma   90.00
#
_symmetry.space_group_name_H-M   'P 1'
#
loop_
_entity.id
_entity.type
_entity.pdbx_description
1 polymer ?
#
loop_
_entity_poly.entity_id
_entity_poly.type
_entity_poly.pdbx_seq_one_letter_code
_entity_poly.pdbx_strand_id
1 'polypeptide(L)'
;MSVKRVLFIDDGSIDEIVERLRRNLKRRGFTLIKSMIDLNQPKFKKKSGVGSKETLDFQAIKDELIESYANEPLDLIACDYHYANDELDGYKILGWLKNESRSKKHRIRRAKFCLYSSEGDKLAKKTNSIEDLSKLIRHRFDDFLKRENLANDLSGILLKEEEKFDFSKALDNELSKFPDFKFKSVYPKFEGKEISEIIQEMTKETHHGIKFQQNLVELTIAHFIELNKEEK
;
A
#
# COMPACT_ATOMS: atom_id res chain seq x y z
N MET A 1 9.13 -15.26 -9.94
CA MET A 1 9.35 -13.81 -10.16
C MET A 1 8.47 -13.06 -9.19
N SER A 2 9.02 -12.26 -8.28
CA SER A 2 8.25 -11.58 -7.23
C SER A 2 7.54 -10.34 -7.80
N VAL A 3 6.36 -10.02 -7.29
CA VAL A 3 5.51 -8.93 -7.79
C VAL A 3 5.54 -7.80 -6.75
N LYS A 4 5.73 -6.56 -7.22
CA LYS A 4 5.61 -5.34 -6.43
C LYS A 4 4.40 -4.54 -6.91
N ARG A 5 3.47 -4.22 -6.01
CA ARG A 5 2.23 -3.49 -6.32
C ARG A 5 2.29 -2.07 -5.76
N VAL A 6 2.20 -1.07 -6.63
CA VAL A 6 2.32 0.33 -6.25
C VAL A 6 1.09 1.12 -6.71
N LEU A 7 0.49 1.86 -5.79
CA LEU A 7 -0.57 2.83 -6.09
C LEU A 7 0.02 4.24 -6.15
N PHE A 8 -0.28 4.96 -7.23
CA PHE A 8 0.04 6.37 -7.36
C PHE A 8 -1.22 7.24 -7.26
N ILE A 9 -1.11 8.39 -6.60
CA ILE A 9 -2.17 9.41 -6.50
C ILE A 9 -1.56 10.72 -6.98
N ASP A 10 -1.96 11.18 -8.16
CA ASP A 10 -1.34 12.32 -8.86
C ASP A 10 -2.36 13.00 -9.79
N ASP A 11 -2.16 14.27 -10.10
CA ASP A 11 -2.90 15.01 -11.14
C ASP A 11 -2.06 15.22 -12.42
N GLY A 12 -0.84 14.69 -12.46
CA GLY A 12 0.05 14.71 -13.62
C GLY A 12 0.42 13.32 -14.12
N SER A 13 1.03 13.27 -15.31
CA SER A 13 1.60 12.03 -15.81
C SER A 13 2.83 11.63 -14.97
N ILE A 14 2.89 10.34 -14.68
CA ILE A 14 3.99 9.67 -13.97
C ILE A 14 4.61 8.57 -14.83
N ASP A 15 4.26 8.49 -16.12
CA ASP A 15 4.55 7.30 -16.91
C ASP A 15 6.06 7.08 -17.10
N GLU A 16 6.84 8.15 -17.30
CA GLU A 16 8.30 8.06 -17.35
C GLU A 16 8.90 7.55 -16.04
N ILE A 17 8.36 7.99 -14.90
CA ILE A 17 8.77 7.55 -13.56
C ILE A 17 8.44 6.06 -13.40
N VAL A 18 7.25 5.64 -13.80
CA VAL A 18 6.81 4.24 -13.74
C VAL A 18 7.67 3.35 -14.64
N GLU A 19 7.99 3.77 -15.87
CA GLU A 19 8.86 3.00 -16.76
C GLU A 19 10.28 2.87 -16.21
N ARG A 20 10.80 3.93 -15.59
CA ARG A 20 12.10 3.88 -14.92
C ARG A 20 12.07 2.95 -13.71
N LEU A 21 11.04 3.04 -12.87
CA LEU A 21 10.83 2.16 -11.72
C LEU A 21 10.70 0.69 -12.16
N ARG A 22 9.91 0.42 -13.20
CA ARG A 22 9.74 -0.92 -13.78
C ARG A 22 11.08 -1.48 -14.25
N ARG A 23 11.90 -0.69 -14.95
CA ARG A 23 13.25 -1.11 -15.37
C ARG A 23 14.16 -1.42 -14.18
N ASN A 24 14.14 -0.56 -13.15
CA ASN A 24 14.94 -0.75 -11.93
C ASN A 24 14.57 -2.06 -11.22
N LEU A 25 13.28 -2.34 -11.08
CA LEU A 25 12.74 -3.54 -10.44
C LEU A 25 12.98 -4.81 -11.28
N LYS A 26 12.76 -4.74 -12.60
CA LYS A 26 12.97 -5.87 -13.51
C LYS A 26 14.41 -6.36 -13.50
N ARG A 27 15.39 -5.45 -13.42
CA ARG A 27 16.82 -5.79 -13.30
C ARG A 27 17.14 -6.63 -12.06
N ARG A 28 16.29 -6.59 -11.04
CA ARG A 28 16.43 -7.37 -9.81
C ARG A 28 15.43 -8.53 -9.71
N GLY A 29 14.75 -8.87 -10.81
CA GLY A 29 13.84 -10.02 -10.85
C GLY A 29 12.41 -9.75 -10.36
N PHE A 30 12.01 -8.48 -10.27
CA PHE A 30 10.65 -8.10 -9.86
C PHE A 30 9.79 -7.63 -11.03
N THR A 31 8.50 -7.93 -10.96
CA THR A 31 7.48 -7.32 -11.83
C THR A 31 6.76 -6.20 -11.08
N LEU A 32 6.61 -5.04 -11.72
CA LEU A 32 5.83 -3.92 -11.18
C LEU A 32 4.39 -3.97 -11.70
N ILE A 33 3.42 -3.99 -10.80
CA ILE A 33 2.01 -3.71 -11.07
C ILE A 33 1.71 -2.28 -10.61
N LYS A 34 1.32 -1.42 -11.54
CA LYS A 34 0.93 -0.02 -11.30
C LYS A 34 -0.60 0.05 -11.13
N SER A 35 -1.05 0.75 -10.11
CA SER A 35 -2.38 1.34 -10.01
C SER A 35 -2.26 2.86 -9.94
N MET A 36 -3.25 3.60 -10.42
CA MET A 36 -3.23 5.06 -10.42
C MET A 36 -4.61 5.65 -10.21
N ILE A 37 -4.69 6.60 -9.28
CA ILE A 37 -5.81 7.54 -9.15
C ILE A 37 -5.34 8.84 -9.80
N ASP A 38 -5.91 9.13 -10.96
CA ASP A 38 -5.71 10.39 -11.67
C ASP A 38 -6.73 11.43 -11.17
N LEU A 39 -6.24 12.39 -10.39
CA LEU A 39 -7.06 13.43 -9.76
C LEU A 39 -7.60 14.47 -10.74
N ASN A 40 -7.22 14.43 -12.02
CA ASN A 40 -7.85 15.24 -13.06
C ASN A 40 -9.14 14.63 -13.61
N GLN A 41 -9.49 13.40 -13.22
CA GLN A 41 -10.74 12.81 -13.67
C GLN A 41 -11.94 13.59 -13.14
N PRO A 42 -12.98 13.83 -13.98
CA PRO A 42 -14.15 14.62 -13.59
C PRO A 42 -14.87 14.12 -12.32
N LYS A 43 -14.84 12.81 -12.05
CA LYS A 43 -15.45 12.20 -10.86
C LYS A 43 -14.83 12.68 -9.53
N PHE A 44 -13.61 13.19 -9.57
CA PHE A 44 -12.93 13.77 -8.42
C PHE A 44 -12.99 15.28 -8.38
N LYS A 45 -13.79 15.92 -9.25
CA LYS A 45 -13.96 17.37 -9.30
C LYS A 45 -15.38 17.72 -8.87
N LYS A 46 -15.50 18.79 -8.08
CA LYS A 46 -16.75 19.45 -7.74
C LYS A 46 -16.67 20.93 -8.10
N LYS A 47 -17.81 21.51 -8.45
CA LYS A 47 -17.93 22.95 -8.71
C LYS A 47 -18.09 23.68 -7.39
N SER A 48 -17.19 24.61 -7.08
CA SER A 48 -17.38 25.51 -5.95
C SER A 48 -18.38 26.61 -6.32
N GLY A 49 -19.38 26.82 -5.45
CA GLY A 49 -20.61 27.59 -5.74
C GLY A 49 -20.45 29.08 -5.98
N VAL A 50 -19.24 29.65 -5.92
CA VAL A 50 -19.00 31.07 -6.22
C VAL A 50 -17.80 31.19 -7.16
N GLY A 51 -18.05 31.42 -8.45
CA GLY A 51 -17.02 31.75 -9.44
C GLY A 51 -16.43 30.59 -10.27
N SER A 52 -17.14 29.47 -10.42
CA SER A 52 -16.85 28.43 -11.44
C SER A 52 -15.39 27.93 -11.50
N LYS A 53 -14.72 27.82 -10.34
CA LYS A 53 -13.50 27.02 -10.23
C LYS A 53 -13.85 25.59 -9.84
N GLU A 54 -13.32 24.63 -10.60
CA GLU A 54 -13.36 23.22 -10.25
C GLU A 54 -12.32 22.95 -9.17
N THR A 55 -12.75 22.31 -8.08
CA THR A 55 -11.92 21.89 -6.95
C THR A 55 -12.06 20.38 -6.76
N LEU A 56 -11.08 19.75 -6.13
CA LEU A 56 -11.07 18.36 -5.76
C LEU A 56 -12.21 18.05 -4.78
N ASP A 57 -12.98 17.03 -5.11
CA ASP A 57 -13.94 16.44 -4.21
C ASP A 57 -13.25 15.40 -3.33
N PHE A 58 -12.87 15.84 -2.13
CA PHE A 58 -12.22 14.95 -1.18
C PHE A 58 -13.07 13.72 -0.85
N GLN A 59 -14.40 13.83 -0.82
CA GLN A 59 -15.25 12.69 -0.48
C GLN A 59 -15.22 11.63 -1.58
N ALA A 60 -15.32 12.05 -2.85
CA ALA A 60 -15.21 11.13 -3.98
C ALA A 60 -13.85 10.41 -4.02
N ILE A 61 -12.76 11.10 -3.67
CA ILE A 61 -11.42 10.49 -3.57
C ILE A 61 -11.36 9.46 -2.45
N LYS A 62 -11.96 9.76 -1.28
CA LYS A 62 -12.02 8.84 -0.15
C LYS A 62 -12.77 7.56 -0.50
N ASP A 63 -13.93 7.71 -1.13
CA ASP A 63 -14.80 6.58 -1.47
C ASP A 63 -14.09 5.66 -2.46
N GLU A 64 -13.49 6.20 -3.53
CA GLU A 64 -12.71 5.41 -4.48
C GLU A 64 -11.52 4.69 -3.82
N LEU A 65 -10.77 5.37 -2.95
CA LEU A 65 -9.61 4.77 -2.27
C LEU A 65 -10.02 3.55 -1.43
N ILE A 66 -11.19 3.60 -0.80
CA ILE A 66 -11.67 2.49 0.04
C ILE A 66 -12.29 1.40 -0.80
N GLU A 67 -13.17 1.75 -1.73
CA GLU A 67 -13.87 0.78 -2.58
C GLU A 67 -12.88 -0.04 -3.43
N SER A 68 -11.90 0.64 -4.05
CA SER A 68 -10.98 0.00 -5.00
C SER A 68 -9.73 -0.58 -4.35
N TYR A 69 -9.27 -0.04 -3.20
CA TYR A 69 -7.92 -0.35 -2.69
C TYR A 69 -7.83 -0.76 -1.22
N ALA A 70 -8.90 -0.66 -0.42
CA ALA A 70 -8.80 -0.91 1.03
C ALA A 70 -8.18 -2.29 1.36
N ASN A 71 -8.53 -3.32 0.61
CA ASN A 71 -8.07 -4.69 0.86
C ASN A 71 -7.08 -5.22 -0.18
N GLU A 72 -6.59 -4.37 -1.08
CA GLU A 72 -5.59 -4.75 -2.07
C GLU A 72 -4.21 -4.94 -1.40
N PRO A 73 -3.40 -5.92 -1.86
CA PRO A 73 -2.04 -6.18 -1.36
C PRO A 73 -1.04 -5.17 -1.93
N LEU A 74 -1.22 -3.89 -1.65
CA LEU A 74 -0.29 -2.84 -2.07
C LEU A 74 0.98 -2.89 -1.22
N ASP A 75 2.15 -2.82 -1.86
CA ASP A 75 3.43 -2.68 -1.19
C ASP A 75 3.73 -1.22 -0.86
N LEU A 76 3.32 -0.30 -1.74
CA LEU A 76 3.61 1.12 -1.61
C LEU A 76 2.50 1.99 -2.20
N ILE A 77 2.27 3.12 -1.56
CA ILE A 77 1.39 4.20 -2.01
C ILE A 77 2.23 5.46 -2.11
N ALA A 78 2.32 6.01 -3.31
CA ALA A 78 3.02 7.25 -3.60
C ALA A 78 2.02 8.33 -3.96
N CYS A 79 2.08 9.47 -3.29
CA CYS A 79 1.12 10.56 -3.45
C CYS A 79 1.85 11.86 -3.74
N ASP A 80 1.50 12.56 -4.84
CA ASP A 80 2.05 13.90 -5.07
C ASP A 80 1.54 14.86 -4.00
N TYR A 81 2.41 15.72 -3.50
CA TYR A 81 2.09 16.65 -2.42
C TYR A 81 1.23 17.81 -2.91
N HIS A 82 1.50 18.32 -4.11
CA HIS A 82 0.84 19.52 -4.63
C HIS A 82 -0.02 19.18 -5.86
N TYR A 83 -1.29 19.55 -5.78
CA TYR A 83 -2.21 19.49 -6.91
C TYR A 83 -2.54 20.90 -7.40
N ALA A 84 -2.78 21.04 -8.70
CA ALA A 84 -3.05 22.35 -9.29
C ALA A 84 -4.34 22.97 -8.73
N ASN A 85 -4.22 24.18 -8.16
CA ASN A 85 -5.33 25.06 -7.77
C ASN A 85 -6.30 24.55 -6.69
N ASP A 86 -5.82 23.76 -5.73
CA ASP A 86 -6.66 23.25 -4.64
C ASP A 86 -6.15 23.56 -3.23
N GLU A 87 -7.08 23.62 -2.27
CA GLU A 87 -6.78 23.63 -0.83
C GLU A 87 -6.50 22.22 -0.30
N LEU A 88 -6.97 21.18 -0.99
CA LEU A 88 -6.65 19.80 -0.72
C LEU A 88 -5.25 19.47 -1.27
N ASP A 89 -4.40 18.92 -0.41
CA ASP A 89 -3.05 18.49 -0.75
C ASP A 89 -2.87 16.98 -0.53
N GLY A 90 -1.80 16.41 -1.08
CA GLY A 90 -1.53 14.99 -0.96
C GLY A 90 -1.29 14.53 0.48
N TYR A 91 -0.83 15.45 1.35
CA TYR A 91 -0.66 15.18 2.77
C TYR A 91 -2.00 14.89 3.46
N LYS A 92 -3.04 15.69 3.20
CA LYS A 92 -4.39 15.48 3.75
C LYS A 92 -4.98 14.16 3.27
N ILE A 93 -4.85 13.85 1.98
CA ILE A 93 -5.35 12.59 1.40
C ILE A 93 -4.65 11.39 2.04
N LEU A 94 -3.31 11.37 1.98
CA LEU A 94 -2.52 10.24 2.44
C LEU A 94 -2.59 10.07 3.97
N GLY A 95 -2.65 11.19 4.71
CA GLY A 95 -2.80 11.20 6.16
C GLY A 95 -4.16 10.64 6.61
N TRP A 96 -5.24 11.01 5.91
CA TRP A 96 -6.55 10.41 6.13
C TRP A 96 -6.54 8.91 5.82
N LEU A 97 -6.04 8.49 4.65
CA LEU A 97 -6.04 7.09 4.22
C LEU A 97 -5.26 6.21 5.20
N LYS A 98 -4.13 6.70 5.70
CA LYS A 98 -3.32 6.00 6.69
C LYS A 98 -4.03 5.83 8.04
N ASN A 99 -4.75 6.85 8.49
CA ASN A 99 -5.53 6.77 9.72
C ASN A 99 -6.72 5.83 9.58
N GLU A 100 -7.46 5.96 8.48
CA GLU A 100 -8.62 5.14 8.15
C GLU A 100 -8.24 3.66 8.06
N SER A 101 -7.18 3.36 7.31
CA SER A 101 -6.71 1.98 7.11
C SER A 101 -6.24 1.30 8.40
N ARG A 102 -5.61 2.05 9.31
CA ARG A 102 -5.24 1.56 10.64
C ARG A 102 -6.46 1.33 11.53
N SER A 103 -7.35 2.31 11.60
CA SER A 103 -8.55 2.27 12.44
C SER A 103 -9.46 1.10 12.07
N LYS A 104 -9.73 0.93 10.77
CA LYS A 104 -10.60 -0.14 10.24
C LYS A 104 -9.87 -1.45 9.96
N LYS A 105 -8.56 -1.52 10.25
CA LYS A 105 -7.70 -2.68 9.97
C LYS A 105 -7.81 -3.16 8.51
N HIS A 106 -7.87 -2.21 7.57
CA HIS A 106 -7.78 -2.51 6.14
C HIS A 106 -6.39 -3.07 5.79
N ARG A 107 -6.30 -3.89 4.73
CA ARG A 107 -5.02 -4.50 4.31
C ARG A 107 -4.01 -3.45 3.87
N ILE A 108 -4.49 -2.39 3.21
CA ILE A 108 -3.69 -1.26 2.72
C ILE A 108 -2.83 -0.57 3.80
N ARG A 109 -3.17 -0.75 5.10
CA ARG A 109 -2.34 -0.24 6.21
C ARG A 109 -0.93 -0.83 6.26
N ARG A 110 -0.71 -1.97 5.61
CA ARG A 110 0.58 -2.67 5.51
C ARG A 110 1.48 -2.09 4.42
N ALA A 111 0.93 -1.29 3.51
CA ALA A 111 1.71 -0.60 2.48
C ALA A 111 2.60 0.49 3.10
N LYS A 112 3.65 0.87 2.38
CA LYS A 112 4.44 2.06 2.65
C LYS A 112 3.72 3.30 2.14
N PHE A 113 3.70 4.37 2.94
CA PHE A 113 3.03 5.63 2.60
C PHE A 113 4.09 6.70 2.33
N CYS A 114 4.27 7.06 1.07
CA CYS A 114 5.28 8.02 0.62
C CYS A 114 4.61 9.25 -0.01
N LEU A 115 5.07 10.43 0.38
CA LEU A 115 4.77 11.67 -0.33
C LEU A 115 5.91 11.98 -1.30
N TYR A 116 5.60 12.61 -2.42
CA TYR A 116 6.64 13.17 -3.29
C TYR A 116 6.25 14.55 -3.78
N SER A 117 7.24 15.33 -4.23
CA SER A 117 6.99 16.64 -4.81
C SER A 117 8.05 17.03 -5.83
N SER A 118 7.65 17.75 -6.87
CA SER A 118 8.55 18.45 -7.81
C SER A 118 9.22 19.67 -7.16
N GLU A 119 8.65 20.21 -6.07
CA GLU A 119 9.15 21.39 -5.37
C GLU A 119 9.96 21.05 -4.10
N GLY A 120 10.75 19.99 -4.13
CA GLY A 120 11.52 19.52 -2.97
C GLY A 120 12.35 20.62 -2.28
N ASP A 121 12.75 21.66 -3.01
CA ASP A 121 13.49 22.81 -2.46
C ASP A 121 12.60 23.95 -1.94
N LYS A 122 11.31 24.06 -2.31
CA LYS A 122 10.40 25.08 -1.75
C LYS A 122 9.78 24.65 -0.44
N LEU A 123 9.58 23.36 -0.20
CA LEU A 123 9.24 22.86 1.13
C LEU A 123 10.40 23.10 2.10
N ALA A 124 11.66 22.84 1.71
CA ALA A 124 12.85 23.20 2.50
C ALA A 124 12.97 24.71 2.79
N LYS A 125 12.48 25.57 1.88
CA LYS A 125 12.47 27.04 2.05
C LYS A 125 11.22 27.59 2.76
N LYS A 126 10.09 26.86 2.78
CA LYS A 126 8.89 27.15 3.60
C LYS A 126 8.92 26.46 4.97
N THR A 127 9.80 25.49 5.21
CA THR A 127 9.96 24.73 6.47
C THR A 127 10.69 25.48 7.58
N ASN A 128 10.80 26.80 7.50
CA ASN A 128 11.01 27.59 8.72
C ASN A 128 9.80 27.51 9.69
N SER A 129 8.70 26.86 9.30
CA SER A 129 7.63 26.46 10.22
C SER A 129 7.90 25.06 10.79
N ILE A 130 8.22 25.01 12.09
CA ILE A 130 8.33 23.78 12.90
C ILE A 130 7.05 22.92 12.82
N GLU A 131 5.91 23.52 12.45
CA GLU A 131 4.62 22.86 12.34
C GLU A 131 4.53 21.89 11.17
N ASP A 132 5.13 22.18 10.02
CA ASP A 132 5.02 21.31 8.84
C ASP A 132 5.94 20.07 8.95
N LEU A 133 7.10 20.22 9.59
CA LEU A 133 7.93 19.08 9.99
C LEU A 133 7.25 18.24 11.08
N SER A 134 6.63 18.89 12.07
CA SER A 134 5.88 18.20 13.13
C SER A 134 4.69 17.41 12.57
N LYS A 135 4.03 17.91 11.52
CA LYS A 135 2.93 17.24 10.79
C LYS A 135 3.41 15.96 10.11
N LEU A 136 4.52 15.99 9.37
CA LEU A 136 5.11 14.81 8.73
C LEU A 136 5.53 13.74 9.75
N ILE A 137 6.13 14.18 10.86
CA ILE A 137 6.51 13.30 11.98
C ILE A 137 5.27 12.68 12.64
N ARG A 138 4.19 13.46 12.83
CA ARG A 138 2.95 13.02 13.49
C ARG A 138 2.24 11.88 12.76
N HIS A 139 2.20 11.90 11.43
CA HIS A 139 1.59 10.83 10.63
C HIS A 139 2.56 9.69 10.27
N ARG A 140 3.84 9.80 10.69
CA ARG A 140 4.90 8.82 10.46
C ARG A 140 4.98 8.34 9.01
N PHE A 141 4.81 9.24 8.03
CA PHE A 141 4.99 8.87 6.62
C PHE A 141 6.35 8.19 6.45
N ASP A 142 6.39 7.17 5.60
CA ASP A 142 7.59 6.35 5.47
C ASP A 142 8.71 7.12 4.77
N ASP A 143 8.36 8.02 3.84
CA ASP A 143 9.33 8.93 3.22
C ASP A 143 8.68 10.16 2.56
N PHE A 144 9.49 11.20 2.33
CA PHE A 144 9.15 12.38 1.53
C PHE A 144 10.19 12.57 0.43
N LEU A 145 9.78 12.34 -0.82
CA LEU A 145 10.69 12.12 -1.95
C LEU A 145 10.70 13.28 -2.95
N LYS A 146 11.83 13.46 -3.65
CA LYS A 146 11.91 14.41 -4.77
C LYS A 146 11.41 13.73 -6.06
N ARG A 147 10.48 14.37 -6.79
CA ARG A 147 9.89 13.81 -8.03
C ARG A 147 10.94 13.41 -9.07
N GLU A 148 12.02 14.19 -9.18
CA GLU A 148 13.15 13.95 -10.08
C GLU A 148 13.85 12.59 -9.86
N ASN A 149 13.95 12.16 -8.60
CA ASN A 149 14.60 10.90 -8.19
C ASN A 149 13.62 9.80 -7.77
N LEU A 150 12.31 10.06 -7.90
CA LEU A 150 11.25 9.22 -7.35
C LEU A 150 11.38 7.75 -7.74
N ALA A 151 11.67 7.46 -9.02
CA ALA A 151 11.83 6.08 -9.48
C ALA A 151 12.98 5.33 -8.80
N ASN A 152 14.08 6.02 -8.46
CA ASN A 152 15.22 5.42 -7.78
C ASN A 152 14.89 5.23 -6.30
N ASP A 153 14.33 6.24 -5.66
CA ASP A 153 14.00 6.21 -4.23
C ASP A 153 12.95 5.14 -3.91
N LEU A 154 11.86 5.11 -4.71
CA LEU A 154 10.83 4.07 -4.59
C LEU A 154 11.40 2.67 -4.82
N SER A 155 12.33 2.51 -5.78
CA SER A 155 12.99 1.22 -5.98
C SER A 155 13.81 0.82 -4.75
N GLY A 156 14.54 1.76 -4.15
CA GLY A 156 15.29 1.53 -2.92
C GLY A 156 14.40 1.09 -1.76
N ILE A 157 13.26 1.75 -1.57
CA ILE A 157 12.28 1.39 -0.53
C ILE A 157 11.72 -0.02 -0.77
N LEU A 158 11.28 -0.32 -2.00
CA LEU A 158 10.68 -1.61 -2.34
C LEU A 158 11.65 -2.79 -2.26
N LEU A 159 12.95 -2.52 -2.44
CA LEU A 159 14.01 -3.52 -2.40
C LEU A 159 14.58 -3.72 -1.00
N LYS A 160 14.66 -2.68 -0.16
CA LYS A 160 15.10 -2.78 1.25
C LYS A 160 14.22 -3.71 2.08
N GLU A 161 12.94 -3.87 1.72
CA GLU A 161 12.05 -4.81 2.41
C GLU A 161 12.53 -6.26 2.34
N GLU A 162 13.29 -6.65 1.31
CA GLU A 162 13.78 -8.04 1.23
C GLU A 162 14.84 -8.37 2.28
N GLU A 163 15.49 -7.36 2.85
CA GLU A 163 16.47 -7.59 3.92
C GLU A 163 15.78 -7.96 5.25
N LYS A 164 14.45 -7.84 5.36
CA LYS A 164 13.67 -8.18 6.55
C LYS A 164 12.49 -9.08 6.20
N PHE A 165 12.64 -10.38 6.47
CA PHE A 165 11.54 -11.34 6.31
C PHE A 165 10.40 -11.04 7.29
N ASP A 166 9.19 -10.80 6.76
CA ASP A 166 7.94 -10.71 7.51
C ASP A 166 7.08 -11.94 7.20
N PHE A 167 6.97 -12.85 8.19
CA PHE A 167 6.22 -14.09 8.05
C PHE A 167 4.73 -13.86 7.74
N SER A 168 4.11 -12.87 8.36
CA SER A 168 2.68 -12.58 8.13
C SER A 168 2.44 -12.07 6.72
N LYS A 169 3.33 -11.20 6.21
CA LYS A 169 3.27 -10.71 4.82
C LYS A 169 3.55 -11.84 3.83
N ALA A 170 4.54 -12.69 4.09
CA ALA A 170 4.88 -13.84 3.24
C ALA A 170 3.71 -14.82 3.14
N LEU A 171 3.09 -15.18 4.27
CA LEU A 171 1.96 -16.09 4.30
C LEU A 171 0.74 -15.51 3.56
N ASP A 172 0.43 -14.24 3.81
CA ASP A 172 -0.65 -13.53 3.13
C ASP A 172 -0.47 -13.51 1.60
N ASN A 173 0.77 -13.29 1.13
CA ASN A 173 1.11 -13.33 -0.30
C ASN A 173 0.96 -14.72 -0.91
N GLU A 174 1.38 -15.78 -0.22
CA GLU A 174 1.24 -17.16 -0.70
C GLU A 174 -0.24 -17.58 -0.77
N LEU A 175 -1.01 -17.28 0.28
CA LEU A 175 -2.44 -17.58 0.33
C LEU A 175 -3.22 -16.80 -0.73
N SER A 176 -2.84 -15.54 -1.00
CA SER A 176 -3.51 -14.70 -2.00
C SER A 176 -3.42 -15.25 -3.43
N LYS A 177 -2.59 -16.27 -3.69
CA LYS A 177 -2.52 -16.95 -5.00
C LYS A 177 -3.69 -17.91 -5.24
N PHE A 178 -4.41 -18.28 -4.19
CA PHE A 178 -5.50 -19.27 -4.25
C PHE A 178 -6.78 -18.74 -3.57
N PRO A 179 -7.26 -17.53 -3.91
CA PRO A 179 -8.30 -16.84 -3.15
C PRO A 179 -9.60 -17.65 -3.02
N ASP A 180 -10.00 -18.34 -4.08
CA ASP A 180 -11.29 -19.05 -4.18
C ASP A 180 -11.20 -20.50 -3.68
N PHE A 181 -10.02 -20.93 -3.22
CA PHE A 181 -9.84 -22.30 -2.75
C PHE A 181 -10.60 -22.50 -1.43
N LYS A 182 -11.45 -23.53 -1.37
CA LYS A 182 -12.20 -23.85 -0.15
C LYS A 182 -11.35 -24.64 0.84
N PHE A 183 -11.17 -24.06 2.01
CA PHE A 183 -10.36 -24.61 3.07
C PHE A 183 -11.06 -25.81 3.74
N LYS A 184 -10.37 -26.93 3.90
CA LYS A 184 -11.03 -28.20 4.26
C LYS A 184 -10.98 -28.59 5.74
N SER A 185 -9.88 -28.43 6.48
CA SER A 185 -9.92 -29.04 7.83
C SER A 185 -8.84 -28.65 8.82
N VAL A 186 -7.59 -28.40 8.42
CA VAL A 186 -6.48 -28.35 9.39
C VAL A 186 -6.62 -27.27 10.46
N TYR A 187 -7.57 -26.34 10.29
CA TYR A 187 -8.12 -25.50 11.34
C TYR A 187 -9.66 -25.47 11.28
N PRO A 188 -10.39 -26.23 12.14
CA PRO A 188 -11.84 -26.46 12.00
C PRO A 188 -12.70 -25.20 11.93
N LYS A 189 -12.27 -24.09 12.55
CA LYS A 189 -13.01 -22.82 12.54
C LYS A 189 -13.10 -22.16 11.17
N PHE A 190 -12.24 -22.56 10.22
CA PHE A 190 -12.22 -22.06 8.85
C PHE A 190 -12.64 -23.11 7.82
N GLU A 191 -13.14 -24.26 8.25
CA GLU A 191 -13.68 -25.27 7.34
C GLU A 191 -14.80 -24.71 6.46
N GLY A 192 -14.72 -24.98 5.16
CA GLY A 192 -15.66 -24.53 4.15
C GLY A 192 -15.46 -23.08 3.68
N LYS A 193 -14.66 -22.27 4.38
CA LYS A 193 -14.36 -20.88 3.98
C LYS A 193 -13.41 -20.83 2.80
N GLU A 194 -13.53 -19.78 2.00
CA GLU A 194 -12.53 -19.45 0.98
C GLU A 194 -11.26 -18.89 1.61
N ILE A 195 -10.11 -19.09 0.97
CA ILE A 195 -8.83 -18.53 1.43
C ILE A 195 -8.91 -16.99 1.51
N SER A 196 -9.64 -16.34 0.60
CA SER A 196 -9.91 -14.90 0.63
C SER A 196 -10.52 -14.43 1.96
N GLU A 197 -11.49 -15.17 2.50
CA GLU A 197 -12.14 -14.88 3.78
C GLU A 197 -11.18 -15.11 4.97
N ILE A 198 -10.34 -16.14 4.87
CA ILE A 198 -9.33 -16.45 5.90
C ILE A 198 -8.25 -15.36 5.94
N ILE A 199 -7.81 -14.87 4.78
CA ILE A 199 -6.90 -13.74 4.66
C ILE A 199 -7.48 -12.49 5.34
N GLN A 200 -8.79 -12.26 5.23
CA GLN A 200 -9.45 -11.13 5.91
C GLN A 200 -9.41 -11.29 7.44
N GLU A 201 -9.65 -12.50 7.97
CA GLU A 201 -9.53 -12.78 9.41
C GLU A 201 -8.10 -12.54 9.92
N MET A 202 -7.09 -13.02 9.18
CA MET A 202 -5.68 -12.76 9.47
C MET A 202 -5.34 -11.27 9.39
N THR A 203 -5.86 -10.57 8.38
CA THR A 203 -5.66 -9.13 8.18
C THR A 203 -6.32 -8.31 9.27
N LYS A 204 -7.46 -8.74 9.81
CA LYS A 204 -8.12 -8.06 10.94
C LYS A 204 -7.48 -8.42 12.29
N GLU A 205 -6.50 -9.33 12.30
CA GLU A 205 -5.85 -9.83 13.51
C GLU A 205 -6.89 -10.33 14.51
N THR A 206 -7.89 -11.08 14.03
CA THR A 206 -8.88 -11.71 14.90
C THR A 206 -8.20 -12.84 15.69
N HIS A 207 -8.80 -13.23 16.82
CA HIS A 207 -8.31 -14.37 17.61
C HIS A 207 -8.12 -15.63 16.76
N HIS A 208 -9.06 -15.90 15.85
CA HIS A 208 -8.99 -17.05 14.96
C HIS A 208 -7.96 -16.87 13.84
N GLY A 209 -7.80 -15.65 13.30
CA GLY A 209 -6.75 -15.34 12.33
C GLY A 209 -5.34 -15.53 12.89
N ILE A 210 -5.09 -15.08 14.12
CA ILE A 210 -3.79 -15.26 14.80
C ILE A 210 -3.52 -16.74 15.09
N LYS A 211 -4.49 -17.46 15.66
CA LYS A 211 -4.35 -18.90 15.93
C LYS A 211 -4.14 -19.72 14.67
N PHE A 212 -4.77 -19.33 13.56
CA PHE A 212 -4.57 -19.98 12.28
C PHE A 212 -3.12 -19.82 11.78
N GLN A 213 -2.53 -18.63 11.90
CA GLN A 213 -1.12 -18.41 11.58
C GLN A 213 -0.19 -19.29 12.42
N GLN A 214 -0.45 -19.42 13.72
CA GLN A 214 0.31 -20.29 14.62
C GLN A 214 0.20 -21.76 14.20
N ASN A 215 -1.02 -22.23 13.90
CA ASN A 215 -1.26 -23.60 13.45
C ASN A 215 -0.54 -23.90 12.12
N LEU A 216 -0.47 -22.94 11.20
CA LEU A 216 0.30 -23.10 9.96
C LEU A 216 1.81 -23.25 10.21
N VAL A 217 2.37 -22.55 11.20
CA VAL A 217 3.77 -22.74 11.60
C VAL A 217 3.99 -24.16 12.12
N GLU A 218 3.10 -24.65 12.99
CA GLU A 218 3.17 -26.03 13.53
C GLU A 218 3.10 -27.07 12.42
N LEU A 219 2.15 -26.92 11.48
CA LEU A 219 2.03 -27.81 10.32
C LEU A 219 3.26 -27.76 9.41
N THR A 220 3.82 -26.58 9.20
CA THR A 220 5.05 -26.41 8.39
C THR A 220 6.22 -27.16 9.03
N ILE A 221 6.41 -27.03 10.34
CA ILE A 221 7.46 -27.74 11.08
C ILE A 221 7.20 -29.25 11.08
N ALA A 222 5.95 -29.69 11.31
CA ALA A 222 5.57 -31.10 11.29
C ALA A 222 5.89 -31.74 9.93
N HIS A 223 5.51 -31.08 8.84
CA HIS A 223 5.80 -31.53 7.48
C HIS A 223 7.30 -31.54 7.19
N PHE A 224 8.04 -30.50 7.61
CA PHE A 224 9.49 -30.47 7.49
C PHE A 224 10.15 -31.66 8.21
N ILE A 225 9.73 -31.97 9.44
CA ILE A 225 10.23 -33.13 10.20
C ILE A 225 9.90 -34.44 9.49
N GLU A 226 8.67 -34.57 8.97
CA GLU A 226 8.22 -35.76 8.24
C GLU A 226 9.06 -36.01 6.98
N LEU A 227 9.32 -34.98 6.17
CA LEU A 227 10.18 -35.07 4.98
C LEU A 227 11.59 -35.56 5.32
N ASN A 228 12.12 -35.23 6.50
CA ASN A 228 13.44 -35.68 6.97
C ASN A 228 13.42 -37.04 7.68
N LYS A 229 12.25 -37.65 7.86
CA LYS A 229 12.11 -39.04 8.35
C LYS A 229 12.12 -40.06 7.21
N GLU A 230 11.91 -39.63 5.96
CA GLU A 230 11.86 -40.51 4.78
C GLU A 230 13.24 -40.85 4.19
N GLU A 231 14.36 -40.35 4.75
CA GLU A 231 15.73 -40.75 4.37
C GLU A 231 16.38 -41.70 5.39
N LYS A 232 15.77 -42.87 5.64
CA LYS A 232 16.47 -44.00 6.30
C LYS A 232 16.26 -45.31 5.56
#